data_AF-A0A3G9IVS8-F1
#
_entry.id   AF-A0A3G9IVS8-F1
#
_cell.length_a   1.000
_cell.length_b   1.000
_cell.length_c   1.000
_cell.angle_alpha   90.00
_cell.angle_beta   90.00
_cell.angle_gamma   90.00
#
_symmetry.space_group_name_H-M   'P 1'
#
loop_
_entity.id
_entity.type
_entity.pdbx_description
1 polymer ?
#
loop_
_entity_poly.entity_id
_entity_poly.type
_entity_poly.pdbx_seq_one_letter_code
_entity_poly.pdbx_strand_id
1 'polypeptide(L)'
;MNMKNVIKMLAVAGLMTAGAAQASVPADFNAAPGVLFVNWSATAAMDGKANPMLEVRDESGDLLASVHANLIGTQQVAIPSRTQGNLTVSLGNESSSYRIPFGLGDGRQR
;
A
#
# COMPACT_ATOMS: atom_id res chain seq x y z
N MET A 1 -11.16 -57.17 -27.72
CA MET A 1 -10.93 -55.83 -27.12
C MET A 1 -9.93 -55.09 -28.01
N ASN A 2 -10.37 -54.11 -28.81
CA ASN A 2 -9.49 -53.32 -29.67
C ASN A 2 -9.74 -51.84 -29.39
N MET A 3 -8.88 -51.25 -28.57
CA MET A 3 -8.88 -49.83 -28.21
C MET A 3 -7.95 -49.09 -29.17
N LYS A 4 -8.51 -48.21 -30.00
CA LYS A 4 -7.74 -47.29 -30.85
C LYS A 4 -7.94 -45.87 -30.35
N ASN A 5 -6.89 -45.39 -29.67
CA ASN A 5 -6.28 -44.08 -29.81
C ASN A 5 -7.21 -42.85 -29.77
N VAL A 6 -7.04 -41.97 -28.77
CA VAL A 6 -6.35 -40.68 -28.95
C VAL A 6 -6.32 -39.90 -27.62
N ILE A 7 -5.12 -39.77 -27.05
CA ILE A 7 -4.80 -38.77 -26.02
C ILE A 7 -4.80 -37.41 -26.72
N LYS A 8 -5.81 -36.58 -26.43
CA LYS A 8 -5.75 -35.15 -26.75
C LYS A 8 -5.03 -34.46 -25.60
N MET A 9 -3.75 -34.18 -25.81
CA MET A 9 -3.02 -33.16 -25.05
C MET A 9 -3.79 -31.84 -25.16
N LEU A 10 -4.37 -31.40 -24.04
CA LEU A 10 -4.83 -30.03 -23.88
C LEU A 10 -3.74 -29.28 -23.10
N ALA A 11 -2.77 -28.76 -23.83
CA ALA A 11 -1.86 -27.75 -23.31
C ALA A 11 -2.64 -26.44 -23.19
N VAL A 12 -3.21 -26.17 -22.01
CA VAL A 12 -3.57 -24.80 -21.63
C VAL A 12 -2.29 -24.15 -21.14
N ALA A 13 -1.61 -23.50 -22.08
CA ALA A 13 -0.59 -22.53 -21.80
C ALA A 13 -1.20 -21.34 -21.03
N GLY A 14 -0.51 -20.90 -19.98
CA GLY A 14 -0.60 -19.53 -19.50
C GLY A 14 -1.75 -19.19 -18.58
N LEU A 15 -1.76 -19.75 -17.37
CA LEU A 15 -2.21 -18.98 -16.20
C LEU A 15 -1.13 -17.93 -15.87
N MET A 16 -0.95 -16.97 -16.78
CA MET A 16 -0.16 -15.77 -16.53
C MET A 16 -1.11 -14.72 -15.96
N THR A 17 -1.00 -14.52 -14.64
CA THR A 17 -1.09 -13.22 -13.98
C THR A 17 -2.40 -12.44 -14.19
N ALA A 18 -3.45 -12.81 -13.46
CA ALA A 18 -4.36 -11.79 -12.94
C ALA A 18 -3.73 -11.24 -11.66
N GLY A 19 -2.81 -10.29 -11.82
CA GLY A 19 -2.32 -9.50 -10.68
C GLY A 19 -3.54 -8.86 -10.04
N ALA A 20 -3.83 -9.22 -8.78
CA ALA A 20 -4.77 -8.47 -7.99
C ALA A 20 -4.28 -7.02 -8.02
N ALA A 21 -5.07 -6.12 -8.61
CA ALA A 21 -4.84 -4.69 -8.45
C ALA A 21 -4.83 -4.47 -6.94
N GLN A 22 -3.65 -4.22 -6.37
CA GLN A 22 -3.52 -3.85 -4.97
C GLN A 22 -4.32 -2.56 -4.85
N ALA A 23 -5.49 -2.66 -4.25
CA ALA A 23 -6.38 -1.53 -4.14
C ALA A 23 -5.65 -0.46 -3.30
N SER A 24 -5.65 0.76 -3.80
CA SER A 24 -4.88 1.85 -3.21
C SER A 24 -5.69 2.42 -2.05
N VAL A 25 -5.03 2.67 -0.93
CA VAL A 25 -5.63 3.32 0.23
C VAL A 25 -6.32 4.61 -0.23
N PRO A 26 -7.63 4.82 0.04
CA PRO A 26 -8.41 5.95 -0.44
C PRO A 26 -8.12 7.19 0.40
N ALA A 27 -6.88 7.67 0.34
CA ALA A 27 -6.42 8.85 1.02
C ALA A 27 -5.30 9.53 0.24
N ASP A 28 -5.23 10.85 0.34
CA ASP A 28 -4.05 11.60 -0.05
C ASP A 28 -3.06 11.66 1.12
N PHE A 29 -1.77 11.62 0.79
CA PHE A 29 -0.70 11.61 1.78
C PHE A 29 0.16 12.86 1.65
N ASN A 30 0.46 13.49 2.78
CA ASN A 30 1.43 14.55 2.90
C ASN A 30 2.32 14.27 4.11
N ALA A 31 3.62 14.57 4.04
CA ALA A 31 4.50 14.40 5.18
C ALA A 31 5.12 15.73 5.61
N ALA A 32 5.46 15.80 6.90
CA ALA A 32 6.41 16.75 7.45
C ALA A 32 7.36 15.99 8.41
N PRO A 33 8.51 16.56 8.80
CA PRO A 33 9.40 15.90 9.74
C PRO A 33 8.67 15.51 11.04
N GLY A 34 8.55 14.20 11.28
CA GLY A 34 7.90 13.65 12.48
C GLY A 34 6.42 13.28 12.32
N VAL A 35 5.78 13.59 11.19
CA VAL A 35 4.34 13.36 11.00
C VAL A 35 3.98 13.06 9.55
N LEU A 36 3.10 12.07 9.36
CA LEU A 36 2.39 11.81 8.12
C LEU A 36 0.95 12.29 8.27
N PHE A 37 0.54 13.21 7.42
CA PHE A 37 -0.86 13.64 7.26
C PHE A 37 -1.54 12.72 6.25
N VAL A 38 -2.61 12.07 6.71
CA VAL A 38 -3.46 11.20 5.92
C VAL A 38 -4.78 11.92 5.72
N ASN A 39 -5.06 12.37 4.51
CA ASN A 39 -6.29 13.04 4.17
C ASN A 39 -7.25 12.04 3.54
N TRP A 40 -8.22 11.57 4.31
CA TRP A 40 -9.14 10.52 3.89
C TRP A 40 -10.09 11.02 2.80
N SER A 41 -10.14 10.30 1.69
CA SER A 41 -11.15 10.51 0.66
C SER A 41 -12.47 9.96 1.18
N ALA A 42 -13.49 10.82 1.28
CA ALA A 42 -14.84 10.43 1.68
C ALA A 42 -15.39 9.37 0.69
N THR A 43 -15.17 8.10 1.00
CA THR A 43 -15.49 6.98 0.12
C THR A 43 -16.18 5.88 0.89
N ALA A 44 -17.30 5.42 0.33
CA ALA A 44 -18.14 4.35 0.85
C ALA A 44 -17.43 2.98 0.92
N ALA A 45 -16.18 2.87 0.46
CA ALA A 45 -15.43 1.61 0.39
C ALA A 45 -15.05 1.03 1.76
N MET A 46 -15.12 1.83 2.83
CA MET A 46 -14.75 1.40 4.19
C MET A 46 -15.96 1.20 5.11
N ASP A 47 -17.18 1.39 4.59
CA ASP A 47 -18.48 1.37 5.29
C ASP A 47 -18.78 0.05 6.04
N GLY A 48 -17.97 -1.00 5.87
CA GLY A 48 -18.10 -2.30 6.54
C GLY A 48 -16.93 -2.75 7.42
N LYS A 49 -15.80 -2.04 7.48
CA LYS A 49 -14.69 -2.41 8.38
C LYS A 49 -14.79 -1.63 9.68
N ALA A 50 -15.20 -2.31 10.75
CA ALA A 50 -15.11 -1.77 12.10
C ALA A 50 -13.62 -1.55 12.46
N ASN A 51 -13.20 -0.28 12.54
CA ASN A 51 -11.88 0.17 13.01
C ASN A 51 -10.66 -0.46 12.30
N PRO A 52 -10.40 -0.16 11.01
CA PRO A 52 -9.22 -0.66 10.34
C PRO A 52 -7.94 -0.02 10.90
N MET A 53 -6.86 -0.81 10.98
CA MET A 53 -5.52 -0.31 11.33
C MET A 53 -4.82 0.21 10.09
N LEU A 54 -4.30 1.44 10.21
CA LEU A 54 -3.38 2.05 9.28
C LEU A 54 -1.96 1.75 9.73
N GLU A 55 -1.22 1.01 8.90
CA GLU A 55 0.18 0.73 9.10
C GLU A 55 1.03 1.57 8.15
N VAL A 56 2.09 2.18 8.67
CA VAL A 56 3.08 2.91 7.87
C VAL A 56 4.40 2.18 8.01
N ARG A 57 4.96 1.75 6.87
CA ARG A 57 6.25 1.06 6.78
C ARG A 57 7.22 1.87 5.96
N ASP A 58 8.51 1.75 6.27
CA ASP A 58 9.56 2.34 5.44
C ASP A 58 9.87 1.49 4.20
N GLU A 59 10.88 1.90 3.44
CA GLU A 59 11.34 1.23 2.21
C GLU A 59 11.95 -0.15 2.48
N SER A 60 12.49 -0.38 3.68
CA SER A 60 12.99 -1.69 4.14
C SER A 60 11.85 -2.63 4.56
N GLY A 61 10.65 -2.10 4.75
CA GLY A 61 9.47 -2.81 5.24
C GLY A 61 9.28 -2.73 6.76
N ASP A 62 10.13 -1.96 7.46
CA ASP A 62 10.06 -1.78 8.90
C ASP A 62 8.84 -0.95 9.30
N LEU A 63 8.13 -1.40 10.33
CA LEU A 63 6.94 -0.72 10.83
C LEU A 63 7.33 0.56 11.58
N LEU A 64 6.93 1.70 11.04
CA LEU A 64 7.15 3.01 11.63
C LEU A 64 6.01 3.44 12.54
N ALA A 65 4.78 3.14 12.15
CA ALA A 65 3.58 3.50 12.89
C ALA A 65 2.44 2.53 12.61
N SER A 66 1.59 2.32 13.61
CA SER A 66 0.37 1.52 13.52
C SER A 66 -0.70 2.20 14.35
N VAL A 67 -1.76 2.72 13.70
CA VAL A 67 -2.81 3.52 14.33
C VAL A 67 -4.19 3.16 13.79
N HIS A 68 -5.26 3.38 14.55
CA HIS A 68 -6.61 3.26 14.01
C HIS A 68 -6.86 4.33 12.94
N ALA A 69 -7.42 3.94 11.80
CA ALA A 69 -7.78 4.86 10.75
C ALA A 69 -9.11 5.56 11.07
N ASN A 70 -9.12 6.89 11.01
CA ASN A 70 -10.33 7.69 11.22
C ASN A 70 -11.28 7.63 10.01
N LEU A 71 -10.76 7.32 8.81
CA LEU A 71 -11.52 7.20 7.54
C LEU A 71 -12.29 8.46 7.10
N ILE A 72 -12.23 9.54 7.88
CA ILE A 72 -12.85 10.83 7.61
C ILE A 72 -11.87 11.96 7.94
N GLY A 73 -11.90 13.02 7.13
CA GLY A 73 -11.08 14.21 7.34
C GLY A 73 -9.57 13.93 7.31
N THR A 74 -8.80 14.78 7.98
CA THR A 74 -7.35 14.66 8.06
C THR A 74 -6.93 14.01 9.39
N GLN A 75 -6.09 12.99 9.30
CA GLN A 75 -5.48 12.31 10.43
C GLN A 75 -3.97 12.53 10.44
N GLN A 76 -3.42 12.76 11.63
CA GLN A 76 -1.99 12.86 11.84
C GLN A 76 -1.46 11.54 12.40
N VAL A 77 -0.42 11.01 11.78
CA VAL A 77 0.26 9.79 12.20
C VAL A 77 1.70 10.15 12.55
N ALA A 78 2.08 9.93 13.79
CA ALA A 78 3.46 10.16 14.22
C ALA A 78 4.38 9.14 13.53
N ILE A 79 5.44 9.63 12.88
CA ILE A 79 6.50 8.81 12.28
C ILE A 79 7.85 9.35 12.76
N PRO A 80 8.93 8.56 12.74
CA PRO A 80 10.25 9.09 13.10
C PRO A 80 10.65 10.32 12.26
N SER A 81 11.21 11.36 12.87
CA SER A 81 11.59 12.59 12.15
C SER A 81 12.66 12.39 11.09
N ARG A 82 13.41 11.29 11.16
CA ARG A 82 14.46 10.91 10.19
C ARG A 82 13.91 10.09 9.01
N THR A 83 12.63 9.72 9.02
CA THR A 83 12.04 8.89 7.96
C THR A 83 12.18 9.58 6.61
N GLN A 84 12.67 8.82 5.62
CA GLN A 84 13.00 9.28 4.26
C GLN A 84 12.69 8.17 3.26
N GLY A 85 12.66 8.54 1.98
CA GLY A 85 12.44 7.59 0.89
C GLY A 85 10.96 7.27 0.66
N ASN A 86 10.69 6.04 0.24
CA ASN A 86 9.34 5.57 -0.03
C ASN A 86 8.73 4.96 1.23
N LEU A 87 7.52 5.37 1.55
CA LEU A 87 6.68 4.75 2.56
C LEU A 87 5.68 3.82 1.90
N THR A 88 5.40 2.71 2.56
CA THR A 88 4.25 1.88 2.25
C THR A 88 3.20 2.10 3.33
N VAL A 89 2.05 2.64 2.91
CA VAL A 89 0.90 2.87 3.78
C VAL A 89 -0.13 1.80 3.49
N SER A 90 -0.45 0.99 4.49
CA SER A 90 -1.36 -0.15 4.37
C SER A 90 -2.60 0.04 5.22
N LEU A 91 -3.75 -0.29 4.66
CA LEU A 91 -5.05 -0.26 5.32
C LEU A 91 -5.79 -1.57 5.03
N GLY A 92 -5.62 -2.56 5.90
CA GLY A 92 -6.17 -3.89 5.67
C GLY A 92 -5.57 -4.58 4.44
N ASN A 93 -6.36 -4.71 3.37
CA ASN A 93 -5.91 -5.32 2.09
C ASN A 93 -5.47 -4.27 1.06
N GLU A 94 -5.60 -2.99 1.40
CA GLU A 94 -5.18 -1.89 0.55
C GLU A 94 -3.78 -1.41 0.92
N SER A 95 -3.00 -1.02 -0.09
CA SER A 95 -1.65 -0.52 0.10
C SER A 95 -1.33 0.56 -0.91
N SER A 96 -0.80 1.68 -0.43
CA SER A 96 -0.36 2.82 -1.24
C SER A 96 1.11 3.13 -0.95
N SER A 97 1.87 3.45 -1.99
CA SER A 97 3.24 3.95 -1.83
C SER A 97 3.26 5.47 -1.84
N TYR A 98 3.94 6.07 -0.87
CA TYR A 98 4.10 7.53 -0.76
C TYR A 98 5.58 7.90 -0.65
N ARG A 99 6.06 8.74 -1.56
CA ARG A 99 7.44 9.24 -1.52
C ARG A 99 7.51 10.49 -0.65
N ILE A 100 8.33 10.44 0.40
CA ILE A 100 8.56 11.60 1.25
C ILE A 100 9.29 12.69 0.42
N PRO A 101 8.76 13.91 0.34
CA PRO A 101 9.30 14.96 -0.52
C PRO A 101 10.54 15.66 0.07
N PHE A 102 10.89 15.33 1.31
CA PHE A 102 12.09 15.80 1.98
C PHE A 102 13.02 14.64 2.28
N GLY A 103 14.31 14.91 2.15
CA GLY A 103 15.38 14.06 2.60
C GLY A 103 16.61 14.92 2.79
N LEU A 104 17.53 14.45 3.63
CA LEU A 104 18.90 14.93 3.57
C LEU A 104 19.40 14.54 2.18
N GLY A 105 19.29 15.47 1.23
CA GLY A 105 19.79 15.25 -0.12
C GLY A 105 21.20 14.67 -0.01
N ASP A 106 21.44 13.57 -0.73
CA ASP A 106 22.80 13.18 -1.12
C ASP A 106 23.44 14.49 -1.59
N GLY A 107 24.48 14.98 -0.93
CA GLY A 107 25.04 16.32 -1.09
C GLY A 107 25.60 16.65 -2.47
N ARG A 108 25.07 16.08 -3.54
CA ARG A 108 25.32 16.41 -4.92
C ARG A 108 24.50 17.64 -5.29
N GLN A 109 25.04 18.78 -4.89
CA GLN A 109 24.92 20.01 -5.67
C GLN A 109 25.15 19.66 -7.13
N ARG A 110 24.19 20.00 -7.99
CA ARG A 110 24.44 20.20 -9.42
C ARG A 110 24.32 21.68 -9.69
#